data_AF-A0A430F725-F1
#
_entry.id   AF-A0A430F725-F1
#
_cell.length_a   1.000
_cell.length_b   1.000
_cell.length_c   1.000
_cell.angle_alpha   90.00
_cell.angle_beta   90.00
_cell.angle_gamma   90.00
#
_symmetry.space_group_name_H-M   'P 1'
#
loop_
_entity.id
_entity.type
_entity.pdbx_description
1 polymer ?
#
loop_
_entity_poly.entity_id
_entity_poly.type
_entity_poly.pdbx_seq_one_letter_code
_entity_poly.pdbx_strand_id
1 'polypeptide(L)'
;MNGERNMRDAESDVAPIELDGDVMEMDAIAESIFEVYLDTIRGTGLDITRTAPASVDERILGRVQSVLGATFLSFFGVTPRQRYTDVFAQIADFATRFAKDHIFPDGNKRTAVKMALAILAMRGWDVRATDAGDAEGNELYQWVQDIVTGHGGADELAGFLRGHAVRVG
;
A
#
# COMPACT_ATOMS: atom_id res chain seq x y z
N MET A 1 -13.78 36.77 0.14
CA MET A 1 -13.10 35.77 0.97
C MET A 1 -13.21 34.42 0.26
N ASN A 2 -12.31 34.11 -0.67
CA ASN A 2 -12.34 32.86 -1.46
C ASN A 2 -10.94 32.28 -1.73
N GLY A 3 -9.92 32.75 -1.00
CA GLY A 3 -8.52 32.36 -1.20
C GLY A 3 -8.00 31.27 -0.26
N GLU A 4 -8.73 30.95 0.82
CA GLU A 4 -8.22 30.07 1.88
C GLU A 4 -8.61 28.59 1.72
N ARG A 5 -9.56 28.28 0.82
CA ARG A 5 -9.97 26.89 0.52
C ARG A 5 -9.02 26.20 -0.45
N ASN A 6 -8.57 26.92 -1.49
CA ASN A 6 -7.74 26.38 -2.57
C ASN A 6 -6.29 26.02 -2.13
N MET A 7 -5.82 26.57 -1.02
CA MET A 7 -4.45 26.31 -0.52
C MET A 7 -4.38 25.13 0.45
N ARG A 8 -5.48 24.77 1.13
CA ARG A 8 -5.55 23.60 2.01
C ARG A 8 -5.70 22.30 1.23
N ASP A 9 -6.35 22.36 0.06
CA ASP A 9 -6.54 21.20 -0.80
C ASP A 9 -5.20 20.75 -1.41
N ALA A 10 -4.35 21.70 -1.85
CA ALA A 10 -3.05 21.40 -2.48
C ALA A 10 -1.97 20.87 -1.50
N GLU A 11 -1.99 21.28 -0.22
CA GLU A 11 -1.13 20.68 0.83
C GLU A 11 -1.68 19.32 1.32
N SER A 12 -2.96 19.01 1.08
CA SER A 12 -3.59 17.75 1.54
C SER A 12 -3.25 16.52 0.68
N ASP A 13 -2.68 16.76 -0.50
CA ASP A 13 -2.61 15.79 -1.58
C ASP A 13 -1.40 14.86 -1.54
N VAL A 14 -0.27 15.40 -1.08
CA VAL A 14 0.97 14.67 -0.84
C VAL A 14 1.18 14.38 0.65
N ALA A 15 0.31 14.89 1.52
CA ALA A 15 0.42 14.69 2.95
C ALA A 15 0.16 13.22 3.33
N PRO A 16 0.87 12.70 4.35
CA PRO A 16 0.56 11.39 4.91
C PRO A 16 -0.90 11.29 5.37
N ILE A 17 -1.45 10.10 5.21
CA ILE A 17 -2.80 9.70 5.60
C ILE A 17 -2.81 9.41 7.10
N GLU A 18 -3.79 9.98 7.82
CA GLU A 18 -4.00 9.77 9.25
C GLU A 18 -5.41 9.23 9.45
N LEU A 19 -5.53 8.05 10.07
CA LEU A 19 -6.81 7.36 10.32
C LEU A 19 -7.21 7.39 11.81
N ASP A 20 -6.62 8.30 12.59
CA ASP A 20 -6.91 8.40 14.02
C ASP A 20 -8.40 8.68 14.28
N GLY A 21 -9.05 7.76 15.02
CA GLY A 21 -10.45 7.89 15.41
C GLY A 21 -11.45 7.14 14.53
N ASP A 22 -11.00 6.45 13.46
CA ASP A 22 -11.89 5.68 12.57
C ASP A 22 -11.57 4.17 12.60
N VAL A 23 -11.97 3.51 13.68
CA VAL A 23 -11.80 2.06 13.86
C VAL A 23 -12.62 1.28 12.82
N MET A 24 -13.79 1.78 12.44
CA MET A 24 -14.65 1.16 11.42
C MET A 24 -14.01 1.20 10.03
N GLU A 25 -13.32 2.29 9.70
CA GLU A 25 -12.56 2.42 8.45
C GLU A 25 -11.36 1.46 8.41
N MET A 26 -10.68 1.22 9.53
CA MET A 26 -9.60 0.22 9.58
C MET A 26 -10.08 -1.20 9.32
N ASP A 27 -11.22 -1.60 9.90
CA ASP A 27 -11.80 -2.92 9.69
C ASP A 27 -12.22 -3.10 8.23
N ALA A 28 -12.87 -2.09 7.64
CA ALA A 28 -13.27 -2.09 6.24
C ALA A 28 -12.06 -2.16 5.28
N ILE A 29 -10.96 -1.47 5.59
CA ILE A 29 -9.72 -1.55 4.80
C ILE A 29 -9.10 -2.94 4.93
N ALA A 30 -9.08 -3.52 6.13
CA ALA A 30 -8.54 -4.86 6.35
C ALA A 30 -9.32 -5.93 5.58
N GLU A 31 -10.65 -5.82 5.53
CA GLU A 31 -11.52 -6.67 4.73
C GLU A 31 -11.26 -6.49 3.22
N SER A 32 -11.17 -5.24 2.75
CA SER A 32 -10.87 -4.93 1.34
C SER A 32 -9.51 -5.49 0.91
N ILE A 33 -8.49 -5.44 1.78
CA ILE A 33 -7.18 -6.07 1.54
C ILE A 33 -7.32 -7.58 1.34
N PHE A 34 -8.18 -8.22 2.12
CA PHE A 34 -8.43 -9.65 1.99
C PHE A 34 -9.12 -9.98 0.66
N GLU A 35 -10.07 -9.16 0.20
CA GLU A 35 -10.70 -9.33 -1.11
C GLU A 35 -9.70 -9.18 -2.26
N VAL A 36 -8.83 -8.16 -2.22
CA VAL A 36 -7.75 -7.97 -3.19
C VAL A 36 -6.77 -9.16 -3.17
N TYR A 37 -6.48 -9.70 -2.00
CA TYR A 37 -5.68 -10.92 -1.86
C TYR A 37 -6.34 -12.12 -2.55
N LEU A 38 -7.63 -12.36 -2.32
CA LEU A 38 -8.37 -13.44 -2.97
C LEU A 38 -8.37 -13.31 -4.49
N ASP A 39 -8.60 -12.10 -5.02
CA ASP A 39 -8.52 -11.82 -6.46
C ASP A 39 -7.11 -12.11 -7.01
N THR A 40 -6.07 -11.69 -6.28
CA THR A 40 -4.67 -11.88 -6.68
C THR A 40 -4.28 -13.35 -6.77
N ILE A 41 -4.81 -14.19 -5.88
CA ILE A 41 -4.60 -15.64 -5.92
C ILE A 41 -5.37 -16.29 -7.06
N ARG A 42 -6.64 -15.90 -7.25
CA ARG A 42 -7.52 -16.49 -8.27
C ARG A 42 -7.11 -16.12 -9.70
N GLY A 43 -6.47 -14.96 -9.88
CA GLY A 43 -6.03 -14.47 -11.20
C GLY A 43 -4.72 -15.05 -11.72
N THR A 44 -3.94 -15.77 -10.91
CA THR A 44 -2.68 -16.35 -11.37
C THR A 44 -2.89 -17.79 -11.81
N GLY A 45 -2.60 -18.10 -13.08
CA GLY A 45 -2.76 -19.42 -13.71
C GLY A 45 -1.93 -20.57 -13.10
N LEU A 46 -1.37 -20.37 -11.91
CA LEU A 46 -0.94 -21.42 -11.01
C LEU A 46 -2.03 -21.53 -9.94
N ASP A 47 -2.89 -22.54 -10.05
CA ASP A 47 -3.98 -22.79 -9.11
C ASP A 47 -3.42 -23.12 -7.71
N ILE A 48 -3.13 -22.08 -6.95
CA ILE A 48 -2.75 -22.11 -5.53
C ILE A 48 -3.99 -21.96 -4.63
N THR A 49 -5.21 -22.12 -5.16
CA THR A 49 -6.45 -22.11 -4.38
C THR A 49 -6.42 -23.15 -3.25
N ARG A 50 -5.55 -24.16 -3.35
CA ARG A 50 -5.29 -25.16 -2.31
C ARG A 50 -4.62 -24.62 -1.03
N THR A 51 -3.93 -23.48 -1.08
CA THR A 51 -3.29 -22.82 0.08
C THR A 51 -3.97 -21.53 0.52
N ALA A 52 -4.96 -21.06 -0.25
CA ALA A 52 -5.81 -19.95 0.18
C ALA A 52 -6.66 -20.39 1.39
N PRO A 53 -6.74 -19.58 2.46
CA PRO A 53 -7.64 -19.86 3.58
C PRO A 53 -9.09 -20.02 3.07
N ALA A 54 -9.80 -21.05 3.54
CA ALA A 54 -11.20 -21.30 3.16
C ALA A 54 -12.16 -20.21 3.67
N SER A 55 -11.76 -19.47 4.70
CA SER A 55 -12.46 -18.33 5.29
C SER A 55 -11.44 -17.29 5.76
N VAL A 56 -11.91 -16.07 5.99
CA VAL A 56 -11.14 -15.04 6.70
C VAL A 56 -10.73 -15.60 8.06
N ASP A 57 -9.43 -15.67 8.34
CA ASP A 57 -8.89 -16.05 9.65
C ASP A 57 -8.72 -14.76 10.48
N GLU A 58 -9.30 -14.71 11.68
CA GLU A 58 -9.15 -13.57 12.61
C GLU A 58 -7.67 -13.23 12.87
N ARG A 59 -6.79 -14.23 12.83
CA ARG A 59 -5.34 -14.02 12.97
C ARG A 59 -4.75 -13.30 11.75
N ILE A 60 -5.26 -13.55 10.55
CA ILE A 60 -4.85 -12.84 9.33
C ILE A 60 -5.34 -11.39 9.41
N LEU A 61 -6.61 -11.18 9.77
CA LEU A 61 -7.15 -9.83 9.98
C LEU A 61 -6.36 -9.04 11.02
N GLY A 62 -6.07 -9.63 12.18
CA GLY A 62 -5.27 -8.97 13.22
C GLY A 62 -3.88 -8.57 12.77
N ARG A 63 -3.25 -9.35 11.87
CA ARG A 63 -1.94 -9.00 11.28
C ARG A 63 -2.05 -7.88 10.25
N VAL A 64 -3.11 -7.89 9.43
CA VAL A 64 -3.40 -6.77 8.50
C VAL A 64 -3.65 -5.48 9.28
N GLN A 65 -4.50 -5.53 10.30
CA GLN A 65 -4.78 -4.42 11.21
C GLN A 65 -3.50 -3.91 11.90
N SER A 66 -2.60 -4.81 12.30
CA SER A 66 -1.30 -4.44 12.89
C SER A 66 -0.44 -3.62 11.92
N VAL A 67 -0.34 -4.03 10.65
CA VAL A 67 0.41 -3.27 9.63
C VAL A 67 -0.27 -1.93 9.32
N LEU A 68 -1.61 -1.92 9.19
CA LEU A 68 -2.38 -0.69 8.99
C LEU A 68 -2.19 0.27 10.16
N GLY A 69 -2.31 -0.21 11.39
CA GLY A 69 -2.15 0.61 12.60
C GLY A 69 -0.76 1.22 12.71
N ALA A 70 0.27 0.42 12.46
CA ALA A 70 1.65 0.91 12.47
C ALA A 70 1.94 1.96 11.39
N THR A 71 1.17 1.98 10.31
CA THR A 71 1.38 2.88 9.17
C THR A 71 0.51 4.13 9.26
N PHE A 72 -0.78 3.99 9.58
CA PHE A 72 -1.80 5.02 9.42
C PHE A 72 -2.33 5.61 10.72
N LEU A 73 -2.06 5.00 11.87
CA LEU A 73 -2.45 5.55 13.18
C LEU A 73 -1.30 6.29 13.87
N SER A 74 -1.68 7.16 14.80
CA SER A 74 -0.80 7.72 15.80
C SER A 74 -0.49 6.68 16.88
N PHE A 75 0.76 6.65 17.32
CA PHE A 75 1.16 5.88 18.48
C PHE A 75 2.16 6.69 19.32
N PHE A 76 2.03 6.59 20.65
CA PHE A 76 2.81 7.41 21.60
C PHE A 76 2.76 8.93 21.31
N GLY A 77 1.64 9.42 20.78
CA GLY A 77 1.45 10.84 20.44
C GLY A 77 2.19 11.30 19.18
N VAL A 78 2.78 10.38 18.41
CA VAL A 78 3.46 10.68 17.14
C VAL A 78 2.55 10.33 15.97
N THR A 79 2.14 11.34 15.20
CA THR A 79 1.20 11.17 14.09
C THR A 79 1.91 10.70 12.80
N PRO A 80 1.20 10.10 11.83
CA PRO A 80 1.79 9.76 10.53
C PRO A 80 2.45 10.96 9.83
N ARG A 81 1.88 12.17 9.92
CA ARG A 81 2.49 13.39 9.36
C ARG A 81 3.84 13.75 9.98
N GLN A 82 4.10 13.33 11.21
CA GLN A 82 5.38 13.52 11.88
C GLN A 82 6.39 12.41 11.55
N ARG A 83 5.92 11.25 11.09
CA ARG A 83 6.74 10.07 10.78
C ARG A 83 7.17 10.01 9.32
N TYR A 84 6.35 10.51 8.40
CA TYR A 84 6.61 10.44 6.97
C TYR A 84 6.66 11.83 6.35
N THR A 85 7.59 12.03 5.43
CA THR A 85 7.71 13.29 4.67
C THR A 85 6.55 13.51 3.71
N ASP A 86 5.96 12.44 3.16
CA ASP A 86 4.87 12.47 2.20
C ASP A 86 4.12 11.13 2.17
N VAL A 87 2.99 11.09 1.45
CA VAL A 87 2.18 9.89 1.24
C VAL A 87 2.97 8.77 0.57
N PHE A 88 3.94 9.08 -0.31
CA PHE A 88 4.73 8.07 -1.00
C PHE A 88 5.68 7.35 -0.03
N ALA A 89 6.31 8.07 0.89
CA ALA A 89 7.12 7.51 1.97
C ALA A 89 6.28 6.61 2.89
N GLN A 90 5.06 7.05 3.21
CA GLN A 90 4.14 6.25 4.02
C GLN A 90 3.71 4.95 3.31
N ILE A 91 3.31 5.04 2.04
CA ILE A 91 2.87 3.89 1.25
C ILE A 91 4.03 2.93 0.97
N ALA A 92 5.25 3.45 0.80
CA ALA A 92 6.44 2.63 0.67
C ALA A 92 6.73 1.80 1.95
N ASP A 93 6.61 2.43 3.12
CA ASP A 93 6.75 1.74 4.41
C ASP A 93 5.65 0.68 4.59
N PHE A 94 4.40 1.03 4.29
CA PHE A 94 3.27 0.08 4.29
C PHE A 94 3.56 -1.15 3.42
N ALA A 95 3.90 -0.94 2.14
CA ALA A 95 4.14 -2.04 1.20
C ALA A 95 5.30 -2.93 1.65
N THR A 96 6.36 -2.32 2.17
CA THR A 96 7.54 -3.03 2.68
C THR A 96 7.21 -3.89 3.89
N ARG A 97 6.48 -3.35 4.88
CA ARG A 97 6.03 -4.10 6.06
C ARG A 97 5.10 -5.23 5.67
N PHE A 98 4.10 -4.93 4.83
CA PHE A 98 3.11 -5.92 4.39
C PHE A 98 3.75 -7.11 3.67
N ALA A 99 4.70 -6.83 2.76
CA ALA A 99 5.39 -7.88 2.01
C ALA A 99 6.30 -8.74 2.90
N LYS A 100 6.96 -8.15 3.91
CA LYS A 100 7.89 -8.83 4.82
C LYS A 100 7.20 -9.58 5.94
N ASP A 101 6.05 -9.11 6.38
CA ASP A 101 5.36 -9.70 7.53
C ASP A 101 4.79 -11.08 7.23
N HIS A 102 4.80 -11.58 5.97
CA HIS A 102 4.28 -12.90 5.60
C HIS A 102 2.87 -13.15 6.17
N ILE A 103 1.99 -12.16 6.00
CA ILE A 103 0.61 -12.15 6.51
C ILE A 103 -0.16 -13.36 5.98
N PHE A 104 -0.03 -13.61 4.69
CA PHE A 104 -0.65 -14.70 3.95
C PHE A 104 0.33 -15.86 3.65
N PRO A 105 -0.18 -17.08 3.36
CA PRO A 105 0.65 -18.21 2.92
C PRO A 105 1.50 -17.95 1.67
N ASP A 106 0.97 -17.21 0.69
CA ASP A 106 1.67 -16.74 -0.51
C ASP A 106 1.06 -15.40 -0.97
N GLY A 107 1.56 -14.76 -2.02
CA GLY A 107 0.92 -13.61 -2.65
C GLY A 107 1.15 -12.26 -1.95
N ASN A 108 1.69 -12.24 -0.72
CA ASN A 108 1.91 -11.01 0.08
C ASN A 108 2.50 -9.85 -0.72
N LYS A 109 3.51 -10.09 -1.55
CA LYS A 109 4.20 -9.06 -2.32
C LYS A 109 3.32 -8.46 -3.42
N ARG A 110 2.59 -9.31 -4.16
CA ARG A 110 1.63 -8.88 -5.19
C ARG A 110 0.47 -8.11 -4.55
N THR A 111 -0.03 -8.58 -3.41
CA THR A 111 -1.05 -7.88 -2.63
C THR A 111 -0.54 -6.54 -2.12
N ALA A 112 0.67 -6.47 -1.55
CA ALA A 112 1.27 -5.23 -1.07
C ALA A 112 1.33 -4.17 -2.17
N VAL A 113 1.78 -4.55 -3.37
CA VAL A 113 1.85 -3.65 -4.53
C VAL A 113 0.47 -3.20 -5.01
N LYS A 114 -0.46 -4.14 -5.21
CA LYS A 114 -1.84 -3.77 -5.60
C LYS A 114 -2.48 -2.82 -4.59
N MET A 115 -2.28 -3.05 -3.29
CA MET A 115 -2.81 -2.18 -2.24
C MET A 115 -2.13 -0.81 -2.23
N ALA A 116 -0.81 -0.74 -2.38
CA ALA A 116 -0.09 0.51 -2.49
C ALA A 116 -0.62 1.38 -3.64
N LEU A 117 -0.78 0.77 -4.83
CA LEU A 117 -1.34 1.43 -6.00
C LEU A 117 -2.80 1.85 -5.79
N ALA A 118 -3.63 0.99 -5.18
CA ALA A 118 -5.03 1.30 -4.90
C ALA A 118 -5.18 2.47 -3.92
N ILE A 119 -4.37 2.50 -2.85
CA ILE A 119 -4.42 3.61 -1.87
C ILE A 119 -3.99 4.93 -2.53
N LEU A 120 -2.93 4.91 -3.35
CA LEU A 120 -2.51 6.08 -4.10
C LEU A 120 -3.61 6.55 -5.07
N ALA A 121 -4.26 5.63 -5.79
CA ALA A 121 -5.38 5.94 -6.69
C ALA A 121 -6.56 6.57 -5.95
N MET A 122 -6.93 6.05 -4.76
CA MET A 122 -7.97 6.66 -3.91
C MET A 122 -7.59 8.07 -3.44
N ARG A 123 -6.30 8.41 -3.41
CA ARG A 123 -5.78 9.76 -3.11
C ARG A 123 -5.55 10.62 -4.36
N GLY A 124 -6.01 10.18 -5.54
CA GLY A 124 -5.88 10.91 -6.79
C GLY A 124 -4.51 10.79 -7.46
N TRP A 125 -3.76 9.73 -7.16
CA TRP A 125 -2.45 9.45 -7.76
C TRP A 125 -2.50 8.19 -8.63
N ASP A 126 -2.12 8.33 -9.90
CA ASP A 126 -1.90 7.23 -10.82
C ASP A 126 -0.39 7.01 -10.99
N VAL A 127 0.10 5.83 -10.64
CA VAL A 127 1.52 5.48 -10.74
C VAL A 127 1.75 4.83 -12.10
N ARG A 128 2.37 5.59 -13.01
CA ARG A 128 2.63 5.17 -14.38
C ARG A 128 4.02 4.57 -14.49
N ALA A 129 4.10 3.27 -14.22
CA ALA A 129 5.29 2.47 -14.44
C ALA A 129 5.14 1.59 -15.68
N THR A 130 6.25 1.29 -16.34
CA THR A 130 6.28 0.45 -17.53
C THR A 130 5.95 -1.00 -17.18
N ASP A 131 4.83 -1.51 -17.69
CA ASP A 131 4.42 -2.91 -17.58
C ASP A 131 4.83 -3.67 -18.85
N ALA A 132 6.13 -3.87 -19.04
CA ALA A 132 6.65 -4.62 -20.18
C ALA A 132 6.36 -6.12 -20.06
N GLY A 133 6.30 -6.81 -21.21
CA GLY A 133 6.09 -8.26 -21.23
C GLY A 133 7.30 -9.08 -20.74
N ASP A 134 8.48 -8.48 -20.69
CA ASP A 134 9.71 -9.07 -20.16
C ASP A 134 10.09 -8.47 -18.80
N ALA A 135 10.77 -9.26 -17.97
CA ALA A 135 11.11 -8.88 -16.61
C ALA A 135 12.09 -7.70 -16.52
N GLU A 136 12.96 -7.51 -17.51
CA GLU A 136 14.02 -6.49 -17.48
C GLU A 136 13.44 -5.10 -17.75
N GLY A 137 12.50 -4.99 -18.68
CA GLY A 137 11.79 -3.75 -18.99
C GLY A 137 10.56 -3.45 -18.11
N ASN A 138 10.15 -4.39 -17.25
CA ASN A 138 8.95 -4.22 -16.43
C ASN A 138 9.29 -3.57 -15.08
N GLU A 139 9.11 -2.26 -15.01
CA GLU A 139 9.41 -1.44 -13.83
C GLU A 139 8.55 -1.83 -12.62
N LEU A 140 7.29 -2.25 -12.84
CA LEU A 140 6.42 -2.79 -11.78
C LEU A 140 6.96 -4.11 -11.22
N TYR A 141 7.46 -4.98 -12.09
CA TYR A 141 8.05 -6.25 -11.71
C TYR A 141 9.37 -6.05 -10.96
N GLN A 142 10.25 -5.16 -11.44
CA GLN A 142 11.50 -4.81 -10.77
C GLN A 142 11.22 -4.22 -9.39
N TRP A 143 10.24 -3.30 -9.29
CA TRP A 143 9.79 -2.78 -8.02
C TRP A 143 9.32 -3.89 -7.05
N VAL A 144 8.48 -4.82 -7.52
CA VAL A 144 8.07 -5.98 -6.70
C VAL A 144 9.30 -6.76 -6.24
N GLN A 145 10.28 -7.00 -7.11
CA GLN A 145 11.51 -7.73 -6.80
C GLN A 145 12.39 -7.00 -5.78
N ASP A 146 12.47 -5.67 -5.81
CA ASP A 146 13.24 -4.89 -4.85
C ASP A 146 12.63 -4.98 -3.44
N ILE A 147 11.28 -4.94 -3.35
CA ILE A 147 10.56 -5.24 -2.10
C ILE A 147 10.86 -6.67 -1.63
N VAL A 148 10.79 -7.64 -2.56
CA VAL A 148 10.95 -9.08 -2.28
C VAL A 148 12.33 -9.41 -1.73
N THR A 149 13.36 -8.88 -2.38
CA THR A 149 14.75 -9.28 -2.14
C THR A 149 15.41 -8.42 -1.08
N GLY A 150 14.74 -7.36 -0.62
CA GLY A 150 15.30 -6.38 0.31
C GLY A 150 16.45 -5.58 -0.30
N HIS A 151 16.59 -5.59 -1.64
CA HIS A 151 17.60 -4.81 -2.35
C HIS A 151 17.21 -3.34 -2.53
N GLY A 152 16.06 -2.92 -2.01
CA GLY A 152 15.74 -1.51 -1.82
C GLY A 152 15.02 -1.22 -0.52
N GLY A 153 15.40 -0.11 0.11
CA GLY A 153 14.75 0.40 1.32
C GLY A 153 13.40 1.07 1.00
N ALA A 154 12.59 1.32 2.02
CA ALA A 154 11.34 2.08 1.86
C ALA A 154 11.60 3.46 1.21
N ASP A 155 12.78 4.06 1.40
CA ASP A 155 13.14 5.35 0.81
C ASP A 155 13.32 5.29 -0.72
N GLU A 156 13.95 4.24 -1.24
CA GLU A 156 14.13 4.05 -2.68
C GLU A 156 12.80 3.80 -3.37
N LEU A 157 11.94 3.00 -2.73
CA LEU A 157 10.56 2.83 -3.15
C LEU A 157 9.81 4.16 -3.15
N ALA A 158 9.90 4.94 -2.07
CA ALA A 158 9.27 6.25 -2.03
C ALA A 158 9.76 7.14 -3.19
N GLY A 159 11.05 7.08 -3.53
CA GLY A 159 11.65 7.75 -4.69
C GLY A 159 11.03 7.30 -6.02
N PHE A 160 10.91 5.99 -6.23
CA PHE A 160 10.27 5.41 -7.41
C PHE A 160 8.81 5.87 -7.55
N LEU A 161 8.01 5.77 -6.48
CA LEU A 161 6.62 6.19 -6.48
C LEU A 161 6.49 7.68 -6.80
N ARG A 162 7.30 8.53 -6.19
CA ARG A 162 7.32 9.97 -6.50
C ARG A 162 7.63 10.26 -7.96
N GLY A 163 8.57 9.52 -8.55
CA GLY A 163 9.00 9.70 -9.94
C GLY A 163 7.96 9.29 -10.98
N HIS A 164 7.10 8.33 -10.63
CA HIS A 164 6.12 7.74 -11.56
C HIS A 164 4.67 8.14 -11.26
N ALA A 165 4.40 8.75 -10.10
CA ALA A 165 3.08 9.21 -9.73
C ALA A 165 2.70 10.48 -10.49
N VAL A 166 1.55 10.44 -11.15
CA VAL A 166 0.89 11.60 -11.74
C VAL A 166 -0.45 11.82 -11.07
N ARG A 167 -0.84 13.10 -10.97
CA ARG A 167 -2.11 13.45 -10.36
C ARG A 167 -3.24 13.24 -11.37
N VAL A 168 -4.31 12.58 -10.92
CA VAL A 168 -5.55 12.38 -11.68
C VAL A 168 -6.64 13.14 -10.95
N GLY A 169 -7.20 14.14 -11.63
CA GLY A 169 -8.28 14.99 -11.13
C GLY A 169 -9.65 14.48 -11.54
#